data_AF-A0A1F8U781-F1
#
_entry.id   AF-A0A1F8U781-F1
#
_cell.length_a   1.000
_cell.length_b   1.000
_cell.length_c   1.000
_cell.angle_alpha   90.00
_cell.angle_beta   90.00
_cell.angle_gamma   90.00
#
_symmetry.space_group_name_H-M   'P 1'
#
loop_
_entity.id
_entity.type
_entity.pdbx_description
1 polymer ?
#
loop_
_entity_poly.entity_id
_entity_poly.type
_entity_poly.pdbx_seq_one_letter_code
_entity_poly.pdbx_strand_id
1 'polypeptide(L)'
;MVALANSTTGSAQLDALYKVQSATLAMPGGAVANFLLESASFGPTIKASVLLGAGGTTAAAYTEFAATNSCGTGQAAPYAACFNSFVEALAVSNPAGLAALNASFSSFAFAAQTVTDAGDPNNYASMLVASATPTYMIEVVGNQADQLPDQVIPNRAAAMPLAGTEPLAKLLGASAVNNVAGTYPVAGTSLSRFIAGGHSSILSPAASAAATTEMQSQSVSFFMSRGAGVVVANGAVMAPAN
;
A
#
# COMPACT_ATOMS: atom_id res chain seq x y z
N MET A 1 14.11 2.35 -5.49
CA MET A 1 15.30 3.24 -5.48
C MET A 1 16.44 2.73 -4.61
N VAL A 2 16.23 2.37 -3.34
CA VAL A 2 17.32 1.90 -2.43
C VAL A 2 18.12 0.74 -3.01
N ALA A 3 17.43 -0.28 -3.54
CA ALA A 3 18.07 -1.43 -4.17
C ALA A 3 19.05 -1.00 -5.28
N LEU A 4 18.63 -0.07 -6.15
CA LEU A 4 19.42 0.36 -7.30
C LEU A 4 20.60 1.24 -6.87
N ALA A 5 20.40 2.10 -5.87
CA ALA A 5 21.45 2.94 -5.32
C ALA A 5 22.62 2.11 -4.77
N ASN A 6 22.33 0.96 -4.15
CA ASN A 6 23.34 0.09 -3.56
C ASN A 6 23.83 -1.02 -4.51
N SER A 7 23.40 -1.02 -5.78
CA SER A 7 23.95 -1.91 -6.81
C SER A 7 25.27 -1.35 -7.35
N THR A 8 26.27 -2.23 -7.54
CA THR A 8 27.55 -1.79 -8.10
C THR A 8 27.37 -1.28 -9.54
N THR A 9 27.97 -0.13 -9.80
CA THR A 9 28.10 0.46 -11.13
C THR A 9 29.34 -0.04 -11.87
N GLY A 10 30.20 -0.82 -11.19
CA GLY A 10 31.53 -1.18 -11.68
C GLY A 10 32.60 -0.09 -11.48
N SER A 11 32.23 1.07 -10.94
CA SER A 11 33.14 2.15 -10.58
C SER A 11 33.11 2.40 -9.08
N ALA A 12 34.22 2.10 -8.39
CA ALA A 12 34.34 2.31 -6.94
C ALA A 12 34.08 3.77 -6.52
N GLN A 13 34.40 4.73 -7.37
CA GLN A 13 34.17 6.15 -7.12
C GLN A 13 32.68 6.50 -7.14
N LEU A 14 31.91 5.93 -8.07
CA LEU A 14 30.46 6.15 -8.15
C LEU A 14 29.72 5.36 -7.07
N ASP A 15 30.13 4.11 -6.82
CA ASP A 15 29.55 3.28 -5.76
C ASP A 15 29.71 3.92 -4.37
N ALA A 16 30.81 4.64 -4.14
CA ALA A 16 31.04 5.38 -2.90
C ALA A 16 30.08 6.56 -2.70
N LEU A 17 29.53 7.13 -3.79
CA LEU A 17 28.57 8.23 -3.72
C LEU A 17 27.15 7.77 -3.40
N TYR A 18 26.83 6.51 -3.71
CA TYR A 18 25.50 5.92 -3.54
C TYR A 18 25.58 4.74 -2.56
N LYS A 19 25.64 5.07 -1.27
CA LYS A 19 25.65 4.07 -0.19
C LYS A 19 24.57 4.37 0.85
N VAL A 20 23.36 3.91 0.55
CA VAL A 20 22.24 3.96 1.51
C VAL A 20 22.54 2.97 2.64
N GLN A 21 22.62 3.45 3.87
CA GLN A 21 22.98 2.61 5.03
C GLN A 21 21.79 1.81 5.56
N SER A 22 20.59 2.37 5.49
CA SER A 22 19.36 1.74 5.94
C SER A 22 18.16 2.46 5.32
N ALA A 23 17.01 1.81 5.27
CA ALA A 23 15.78 2.39 4.74
C ALA A 23 14.57 2.10 5.64
N THR A 24 13.75 3.12 5.89
CA THR A 24 12.41 2.93 6.46
C THR A 24 11.37 3.08 5.37
N LEU A 25 10.45 2.13 5.27
CA LEU A 25 9.34 2.11 4.33
C LEU A 25 8.03 2.17 5.10
N ALA A 26 7.31 3.27 4.97
CA ALA A 26 6.01 3.45 5.60
C ALA A 26 4.90 2.89 4.69
N MET A 27 4.28 1.79 5.12
CA MET A 27 3.16 1.12 4.44
C MET A 27 3.41 0.90 2.94
N PRO A 28 4.58 0.33 2.55
CA PRO A 28 4.93 0.17 1.14
C PRO A 28 4.10 -0.96 0.50
N GLY A 29 3.98 -0.98 -0.84
CA GLY A 29 3.38 -2.11 -1.54
C GLY A 29 3.98 -2.31 -2.93
N GLY A 30 3.84 -3.51 -3.49
CA GLY A 30 4.21 -3.84 -4.87
C GLY A 30 3.01 -4.29 -5.71
N ALA A 31 3.18 -4.46 -7.02
CA ALA A 31 2.11 -4.60 -8.01
C ALA A 31 1.12 -3.41 -7.97
N VAL A 32 1.66 -2.22 -8.21
CA VAL A 32 1.05 -0.91 -7.93
C VAL A 32 -0.32 -0.73 -8.57
N ALA A 33 -0.46 -1.04 -9.85
CA ALA A 33 -1.73 -0.88 -10.55
C ALA A 33 -2.86 -1.71 -9.90
N ASN A 34 -2.50 -2.90 -9.42
CA ASN A 34 -3.45 -3.85 -8.85
C ASN A 34 -3.87 -3.45 -7.44
N PHE A 35 -2.92 -3.07 -6.57
CA PHE A 35 -3.33 -2.61 -5.23
C PHE A 35 -4.08 -1.28 -5.29
N LEU A 36 -3.79 -0.39 -6.25
CA LEU A 36 -4.52 0.88 -6.39
C LEU A 36 -5.97 0.67 -6.82
N LEU A 37 -6.25 -0.34 -7.65
CA LEU A 37 -7.62 -0.72 -8.00
C LEU A 37 -8.42 -1.26 -6.80
N GLU A 38 -7.74 -1.92 -5.85
CA GLU A 38 -8.34 -2.45 -4.62
C GLU A 38 -8.23 -1.50 -3.42
N SER A 39 -7.57 -0.35 -3.58
CA SER A 39 -7.48 0.70 -2.59
C SER A 39 -8.86 1.25 -2.24
N ALA A 40 -9.19 1.35 -0.94
CA ALA A 40 -10.43 1.99 -0.51
C ALA A 40 -10.43 3.50 -0.85
N SER A 41 -9.25 4.13 -0.85
CA SER A 41 -9.10 5.57 -1.09
C SER A 41 -9.02 5.93 -2.58
N PHE A 42 -8.32 5.11 -3.38
CA PHE A 42 -8.09 5.39 -4.81
C PHE A 42 -8.93 4.54 -5.76
N GLY A 43 -9.30 3.33 -5.36
CA GLY A 43 -10.03 2.36 -6.19
C GLY A 43 -11.34 2.91 -6.74
N PRO A 44 -12.22 3.54 -5.94
CA PRO A 44 -13.46 4.13 -6.44
C PRO A 44 -13.24 5.17 -7.55
N THR A 45 -12.26 6.05 -7.39
CA THR A 45 -11.91 7.08 -8.39
C THR A 45 -11.39 6.46 -9.69
N ILE A 46 -10.46 5.49 -9.58
CA ILE A 46 -9.88 4.81 -10.74
C ILE A 46 -10.96 4.04 -11.49
N LYS A 47 -11.72 3.19 -10.77
CA LYS A 47 -12.74 2.34 -11.37
C LYS A 47 -13.87 3.15 -11.99
N ALA A 48 -14.28 4.25 -11.37
CA ALA A 48 -15.26 5.14 -11.96
C ALA A 48 -14.72 5.84 -13.23
N SER A 49 -13.45 6.22 -13.25
CA SER A 49 -12.81 6.79 -14.44
C SER A 49 -12.75 5.78 -15.59
N VAL A 50 -12.40 4.52 -15.29
CA VAL A 50 -12.37 3.43 -16.28
C VAL A 50 -13.77 3.15 -16.81
N LEU A 51 -14.79 3.10 -15.94
CA LEU A 51 -16.19 2.93 -16.34
C LEU A 51 -16.63 4.05 -17.31
N LEU A 52 -16.39 5.31 -16.95
CA LEU A 52 -16.76 6.45 -17.78
C LEU A 52 -15.98 6.48 -19.10
N GLY A 53 -14.69 6.14 -19.07
CA GLY A 53 -13.84 6.07 -20.27
C GLY A 53 -14.22 4.93 -21.21
N ALA A 54 -14.71 3.80 -20.68
CA ALA A 54 -15.23 2.69 -21.49
C ALA A 54 -16.55 3.03 -22.19
N GLY A 55 -17.33 3.97 -21.62
CA GLY A 55 -18.59 4.43 -22.19
C GLY A 55 -19.69 3.36 -22.19
N GLY A 56 -20.65 3.50 -23.10
CA GLY A 56 -21.77 2.57 -23.24
C GLY A 56 -22.87 2.74 -22.17
N THR A 57 -23.77 1.77 -22.12
CA THR A 57 -25.00 1.86 -21.29
C THR A 57 -24.72 1.81 -19.79
N THR A 58 -23.73 1.05 -19.34
CA THR A 58 -23.33 1.01 -17.91
C THR A 58 -22.75 2.35 -17.46
N ALA A 59 -21.96 3.03 -18.30
CA ALA A 59 -21.42 4.35 -17.99
C ALA A 59 -22.52 5.43 -17.95
N ALA A 60 -23.50 5.34 -18.87
CA ALA A 60 -24.68 6.20 -18.85
C ALA A 60 -25.51 5.97 -17.57
N ALA A 61 -25.74 4.71 -17.19
CA ALA A 61 -26.45 4.36 -15.96
C ALA A 61 -25.71 4.86 -14.70
N TYR A 62 -24.37 4.80 -14.69
CA TYR A 62 -23.58 5.35 -13.58
C TYR A 62 -23.70 6.87 -13.49
N THR A 63 -23.67 7.56 -14.62
CA THR A 63 -23.83 9.03 -14.65
C THR A 63 -25.20 9.44 -14.13
N GLU A 64 -26.26 8.73 -14.54
CA GLU A 64 -27.63 8.96 -14.05
C GLU A 64 -27.76 8.65 -12.54
N PHE A 65 -27.18 7.52 -12.11
CA PHE A 65 -27.13 7.15 -10.69
C PHE A 65 -26.42 8.22 -9.88
N ALA A 66 -25.29 8.73 -10.36
CA ALA A 66 -24.52 9.76 -9.69
C ALA A 66 -25.27 11.10 -9.61
N ALA A 67 -25.96 11.49 -10.68
CA ALA A 67 -26.80 12.68 -10.72
C ALA A 67 -27.97 12.59 -9.72
N THR A 68 -28.64 11.44 -9.67
CA THR A 68 -29.77 11.20 -8.76
C THR A 68 -29.35 11.22 -7.29
N ASN A 69 -28.17 10.68 -6.97
CA ASN A 69 -27.70 10.53 -5.58
C ASN A 69 -26.83 11.70 -5.09
N SER A 70 -26.68 12.79 -5.86
CA SER A 70 -25.98 14.01 -5.45
C SER A 70 -24.59 13.75 -4.86
N CYS A 71 -23.77 12.96 -5.57
CA CYS A 71 -22.49 12.41 -5.11
C CYS A 71 -21.33 13.43 -4.96
N GLY A 72 -21.64 14.68 -4.59
CA GLY A 72 -20.71 15.78 -4.39
C GLY A 72 -21.19 17.12 -4.97
N THR A 73 -20.62 18.23 -4.49
CA THR A 73 -20.85 19.57 -5.04
C THR A 73 -19.99 19.78 -6.30
N GLY A 74 -20.58 19.68 -7.49
CA GLY A 74 -19.91 19.96 -8.76
C GLY A 74 -19.76 18.71 -9.64
N GLN A 75 -20.52 18.68 -10.72
CA GLN A 75 -20.58 17.61 -11.71
C GLN A 75 -19.29 17.48 -12.56
N ALA A 76 -18.17 17.13 -11.93
CA ALA A 76 -16.95 16.76 -12.64
C ALA A 76 -16.64 15.28 -12.40
N ALA A 77 -16.54 14.52 -13.50
CA ALA A 77 -16.15 13.12 -13.50
C ALA A 77 -14.86 12.90 -12.67
N PRO A 78 -14.72 11.79 -11.90
CA PRO A 78 -15.48 10.55 -12.07
C PRO A 78 -16.46 10.16 -10.92
N TYR A 79 -16.99 11.08 -10.11
CA TYR A 79 -18.05 10.78 -9.11
C TYR A 79 -17.71 9.68 -8.07
N ALA A 80 -16.43 9.53 -7.70
CA ALA A 80 -15.91 8.41 -6.91
C ALA A 80 -16.74 8.02 -5.67
N ALA A 81 -17.36 8.99 -4.99
CA ALA A 81 -18.17 8.77 -3.78
C ALA A 81 -19.36 7.81 -3.98
N CYS A 82 -19.88 7.68 -5.21
CA CYS A 82 -21.02 6.81 -5.51
C CYS A 82 -20.65 5.52 -6.25
N PHE A 83 -19.36 5.32 -6.56
CA PHE A 83 -18.95 4.14 -7.32
C PHE A 83 -19.31 2.84 -6.59
N ASN A 84 -19.04 2.75 -5.29
CA ASN A 84 -19.32 1.53 -4.52
C ASN A 84 -20.82 1.22 -4.45
N SER A 85 -21.65 2.22 -4.12
CA SER A 85 -23.11 2.06 -4.08
C SER A 85 -23.71 1.76 -5.46
N PHE A 86 -23.14 2.31 -6.53
CA PHE A 86 -23.53 1.97 -7.89
C PHE A 86 -23.20 0.51 -8.22
N VAL A 87 -22.01 0.03 -7.86
CA VAL A 87 -21.61 -1.38 -8.10
C VAL A 87 -22.51 -2.34 -7.33
N GLU A 88 -22.91 -2.01 -6.09
CA GLU A 88 -23.90 -2.77 -5.32
C GLU A 88 -25.27 -2.82 -6.02
N ALA A 89 -25.77 -1.67 -6.49
CA ALA A 89 -27.02 -1.60 -7.25
C ALA A 89 -26.93 -2.36 -8.59
N LEU A 90 -25.78 -2.28 -9.27
CA LEU A 90 -25.52 -2.96 -10.55
C LEU A 90 -25.44 -4.48 -10.36
N ALA A 91 -24.87 -4.96 -9.25
CA ALA A 91 -24.81 -6.39 -8.93
C ALA A 91 -26.20 -7.03 -8.88
N VAL A 92 -27.21 -6.28 -8.42
CA VAL A 92 -28.60 -6.73 -8.34
C VAL A 92 -29.33 -6.53 -9.68
N SER A 93 -29.20 -5.36 -10.28
CA SER A 93 -30.00 -4.94 -11.44
C SER A 93 -29.46 -5.43 -12.79
N ASN A 94 -28.14 -5.61 -12.92
CA ASN A 94 -27.48 -6.02 -14.16
C ASN A 94 -26.15 -6.78 -13.89
N PRO A 95 -26.20 -8.05 -13.45
CA PRO A 95 -25.02 -8.85 -13.18
C PRO A 95 -24.09 -9.01 -14.40
N ALA A 96 -24.64 -9.08 -15.61
CA ALA A 96 -23.86 -9.17 -16.84
C ALA A 96 -23.06 -7.89 -17.11
N GLY A 97 -23.67 -6.73 -16.86
CA GLY A 97 -22.99 -5.43 -16.93
C GLY A 97 -21.87 -5.32 -15.89
N LEU A 98 -22.07 -5.84 -14.68
CA LEU A 98 -21.02 -5.90 -13.66
C LEU A 98 -19.87 -6.83 -14.09
N ALA A 99 -20.17 -7.99 -14.67
CA ALA A 99 -19.14 -8.89 -15.19
C ALA A 99 -18.31 -8.26 -16.31
N ALA A 100 -18.96 -7.57 -17.26
CA ALA A 100 -18.27 -6.84 -18.32
C ALA A 100 -17.40 -5.70 -17.77
N LEU A 101 -17.90 -4.97 -16.77
CA LEU A 101 -17.16 -3.91 -16.10
C LEU A 101 -15.91 -4.45 -15.37
N ASN A 102 -16.04 -5.58 -14.67
CA ASN A 102 -14.89 -6.25 -14.04
C ASN A 102 -13.85 -6.70 -15.07
N ALA A 103 -14.28 -7.16 -16.26
CA ALA A 103 -13.36 -7.47 -17.35
C ALA A 103 -12.59 -6.22 -17.82
N SER A 104 -13.27 -5.06 -17.92
CA SER A 104 -12.61 -3.78 -18.22
C SER A 104 -11.60 -3.37 -17.14
N PHE A 105 -11.90 -3.60 -15.85
CA PHE A 105 -10.93 -3.36 -14.78
C PHE A 105 -9.71 -4.26 -14.89
N SER A 106 -9.87 -5.54 -15.21
CA SER A 106 -8.75 -6.45 -15.43
C SER A 106 -7.87 -6.03 -16.62
N SER A 107 -8.47 -5.60 -17.73
CA SER A 107 -7.72 -5.08 -18.88
C SER A 107 -6.99 -3.78 -18.55
N PHE A 108 -7.63 -2.88 -17.81
CA PHE A 108 -6.98 -1.66 -17.32
C PHE A 108 -5.82 -2.00 -16.37
N ALA A 109 -6.02 -2.90 -15.42
CA ALA A 109 -4.98 -3.34 -14.48
C ALA A 109 -3.76 -3.89 -15.21
N PHE A 110 -3.98 -4.74 -16.20
CA PHE A 110 -2.92 -5.31 -17.03
C PHE A 110 -2.14 -4.22 -17.80
N ALA A 111 -2.85 -3.31 -18.47
CA ALA A 111 -2.22 -2.22 -19.21
C ALA A 111 -1.47 -1.25 -18.28
N ALA A 112 -2.09 -0.83 -17.18
CA ALA A 112 -1.50 0.05 -16.20
C ALA A 112 -0.25 -0.58 -15.56
N GLN A 113 -0.33 -1.87 -15.17
CA GLN A 113 0.82 -2.58 -14.64
C GLN A 113 1.94 -2.66 -15.68
N THR A 114 1.65 -2.92 -16.96
CA THR A 114 2.66 -2.95 -18.03
C THR A 114 3.41 -1.62 -18.14
N VAL A 115 2.71 -0.50 -17.98
CA VAL A 115 3.32 0.84 -18.01
C VAL A 115 4.16 1.11 -16.77
N THR A 116 3.70 0.68 -15.59
CA THR A 116 4.40 0.93 -14.32
C THR A 116 5.41 -0.15 -13.94
N ASP A 117 5.50 -1.25 -14.69
CA ASP A 117 6.18 -2.46 -14.26
C ASP A 117 7.66 -2.23 -13.97
N ALA A 118 8.33 -1.46 -14.85
CA ALA A 118 9.73 -1.11 -14.68
C ALA A 118 10.00 -0.35 -13.36
N GLY A 119 9.00 0.32 -12.78
CA GLY A 119 9.09 1.01 -11.50
C GLY A 119 8.53 0.22 -10.32
N ASP A 120 7.99 -0.98 -10.53
CA ASP A 120 7.29 -1.73 -9.50
C ASP A 120 8.24 -2.25 -8.41
N PRO A 121 7.96 -2.03 -7.12
CA PRO A 121 8.81 -2.51 -6.03
C PRO A 121 9.09 -4.01 -6.04
N ASN A 122 8.16 -4.84 -6.53
CA ASN A 122 8.36 -6.29 -6.61
C ASN A 122 9.57 -6.66 -7.50
N ASN A 123 9.81 -5.90 -8.57
CA ASN A 123 10.92 -6.13 -9.50
C ASN A 123 12.30 -5.86 -8.88
N TYR A 124 12.34 -5.16 -7.74
CA TYR A 124 13.57 -4.79 -7.05
C TYR A 124 13.79 -5.50 -5.72
N ALA A 125 12.84 -6.33 -5.28
CA ALA A 125 12.89 -6.97 -3.97
C ALA A 125 14.11 -7.89 -3.81
N SER A 126 14.38 -8.75 -4.79
CA SER A 126 15.55 -9.66 -4.75
C SER A 126 16.88 -8.89 -4.73
N MET A 127 16.95 -7.77 -5.44
CA MET A 127 18.13 -6.90 -5.47
C MET A 127 18.32 -6.18 -4.14
N LEU A 128 17.24 -5.74 -3.48
CA LEU A 128 17.32 -5.16 -2.13
C LEU A 128 17.82 -6.19 -1.13
N VAL A 129 17.29 -7.41 -1.16
CA VAL A 129 17.75 -8.52 -0.30
C VAL A 129 19.23 -8.82 -0.54
N ALA A 130 19.66 -8.92 -1.80
CA ALA A 130 21.06 -9.20 -2.15
C ALA A 130 22.02 -8.08 -1.71
N SER A 131 21.57 -6.83 -1.69
CA SER A 131 22.37 -5.69 -1.22
C SER A 131 22.64 -5.73 0.29
N ALA A 132 21.92 -6.58 1.05
CA ALA A 132 21.95 -6.64 2.50
C ALA A 132 21.69 -5.29 3.19
N THR A 133 20.98 -4.37 2.52
CA THR A 133 20.62 -3.07 3.09
C THR A 133 19.54 -3.25 4.16
N PRO A 134 19.82 -2.95 5.44
CA PRO A 134 18.82 -3.04 6.49
C PRO A 134 17.58 -2.22 6.14
N THR A 135 16.42 -2.85 6.23
CA THR A 135 15.14 -2.24 5.90
C THR A 135 14.15 -2.41 7.05
N TYR A 136 13.47 -1.34 7.43
CA TYR A 136 12.39 -1.35 8.40
C TYR A 136 11.08 -0.98 7.70
N MET A 137 10.08 -1.83 7.83
CA MET A 137 8.75 -1.66 7.23
C MET A 137 7.72 -1.41 8.32
N ILE A 138 6.77 -0.54 8.00
CA ILE A 138 5.59 -0.26 8.82
C ILE A 138 4.37 -0.74 8.03
N GLU A 139 3.44 -1.39 8.71
CA GLU A 139 2.14 -1.78 8.15
C GLU A 139 1.03 -1.47 9.16
N VAL A 140 -0.13 -1.00 8.69
CA VAL A 140 -1.33 -0.84 9.52
C VAL A 140 -2.30 -1.97 9.19
N VAL A 141 -2.45 -2.92 10.11
CA VAL A 141 -3.36 -4.06 9.97
C VAL A 141 -4.75 -3.79 10.56
N GLY A 142 -4.90 -2.73 11.34
CA GLY A 142 -6.12 -2.46 12.08
C GLY A 142 -6.38 -3.50 13.17
N ASN A 143 -7.54 -3.43 13.80
CA ASN A 143 -7.88 -4.32 14.92
C ASN A 143 -9.09 -5.23 14.65
N GLN A 144 -9.56 -5.28 13.39
CA GLN A 144 -10.76 -6.02 12.97
C GLN A 144 -12.06 -5.60 13.69
N ALA A 145 -12.05 -4.45 14.37
CA ALA A 145 -13.20 -3.87 15.04
C ALA A 145 -13.41 -2.44 14.53
N ASP A 146 -12.94 -1.44 15.25
CA ASP A 146 -13.14 -0.02 14.98
C ASP A 146 -11.93 0.67 14.33
N GLN A 147 -10.78 0.00 14.26
CA GLN A 147 -9.60 0.46 13.52
C GLN A 147 -9.47 -0.33 12.23
N LEU A 148 -9.65 0.39 11.12
CA LEU A 148 -9.48 -0.18 9.79
C LEU A 148 -7.99 -0.43 9.48
N PRO A 149 -7.67 -1.41 8.62
CA PRO A 149 -6.33 -1.53 8.04
C PRO A 149 -6.01 -0.31 7.16
N ASP A 150 -4.80 -0.25 6.63
CA ASP A 150 -4.42 0.77 5.64
C ASP A 150 -5.46 0.87 4.50
N GLN A 151 -6.02 2.07 4.31
CA GLN A 151 -7.08 2.34 3.34
C GLN A 151 -6.53 2.85 1.99
N VAL A 152 -5.22 3.05 1.87
CA VAL A 152 -4.54 3.52 0.66
C VAL A 152 -3.82 2.38 -0.03
N ILE A 153 -2.96 1.66 0.70
CA ILE A 153 -2.27 0.47 0.19
C ILE A 153 -2.82 -0.74 0.94
N PRO A 154 -3.68 -1.56 0.32
CA PRO A 154 -4.15 -2.80 0.92
C PRO A 154 -2.98 -3.68 1.37
N ASN A 155 -3.09 -4.26 2.56
CA ASN A 155 -2.08 -5.20 3.06
C ASN A 155 -1.96 -6.43 2.14
N ARG A 156 -3.08 -6.86 1.55
CA ARG A 156 -3.16 -7.87 0.48
C ARG A 156 -4.30 -7.52 -0.46
N ALA A 157 -4.05 -7.54 -1.77
CA ALA A 157 -5.10 -7.47 -2.78
C ALA A 157 -5.67 -8.87 -3.05
N ALA A 158 -6.98 -8.99 -3.23
CA ALA A 158 -7.67 -10.26 -3.44
C ALA A 158 -7.46 -10.80 -4.87
N ALA A 159 -7.45 -9.93 -5.88
CA ALA A 159 -7.37 -10.32 -7.28
C ALA A 159 -5.94 -10.63 -7.74
N MET A 160 -4.92 -10.15 -7.01
CA MET A 160 -3.51 -10.29 -7.39
C MET A 160 -2.63 -10.66 -6.19
N PRO A 161 -2.18 -11.92 -6.09
CA PRO A 161 -1.44 -12.42 -4.93
C PRO A 161 -0.13 -11.69 -4.59
N LEU A 162 0.46 -10.98 -5.57
CA LEU A 162 1.68 -10.20 -5.40
C LEU A 162 1.43 -8.73 -5.03
N ALA A 163 0.17 -8.32 -4.90
CA ALA A 163 -0.19 -6.92 -4.69
C ALA A 163 -0.46 -6.58 -3.21
N GLY A 164 0.15 -5.48 -2.77
CA GLY A 164 0.01 -4.95 -1.41
C GLY A 164 1.28 -5.02 -0.57
N THR A 165 1.14 -4.69 0.71
CA THR A 165 2.24 -4.60 1.69
C THR A 165 2.82 -5.96 2.04
N GLU A 166 1.97 -6.94 2.38
CA GLU A 166 2.42 -8.25 2.82
C GLU A 166 3.11 -9.07 1.73
N PRO A 167 2.65 -9.10 0.45
CA PRO A 167 3.38 -9.81 -0.58
C PRO A 167 4.77 -9.21 -0.83
N LEU A 168 4.89 -7.88 -0.80
CA LEU A 168 6.20 -7.22 -0.88
C LEU A 168 7.08 -7.57 0.33
N ALA A 169 6.53 -7.52 1.55
CA ALA A 169 7.25 -7.93 2.77
C ALA A 169 7.77 -9.37 2.67
N LYS A 170 6.98 -10.28 2.10
CA LYS A 170 7.38 -11.67 1.85
C LYS A 170 8.52 -11.77 0.83
N LEU A 171 8.47 -11.01 -0.28
CA LEU A 171 9.56 -10.96 -1.26
C LEU A 171 10.86 -10.40 -0.67
N LEU A 172 10.73 -9.48 0.31
CA LEU A 172 11.85 -8.89 1.03
C LEU A 172 12.38 -9.76 2.19
N GLY A 173 11.77 -10.92 2.45
CA GLY A 173 12.14 -11.79 3.56
C GLY A 173 11.96 -11.12 4.93
N ALA A 174 10.94 -10.27 5.08
CA ALA A 174 10.74 -9.48 6.28
C ALA A 174 10.47 -10.37 7.51
N SER A 175 11.18 -10.08 8.60
CA SER A 175 10.94 -10.66 9.92
C SER A 175 10.01 -9.76 10.75
N ALA A 176 8.97 -10.34 11.35
CA ALA A 176 8.04 -9.59 12.18
C ALA A 176 8.68 -9.13 13.51
N VAL A 177 8.45 -7.87 13.87
CA VAL A 177 8.80 -7.30 15.17
C VAL A 177 7.64 -7.58 16.13
N ASN A 178 7.94 -8.04 17.34
CA ASN A 178 6.90 -8.40 18.31
C ASN A 178 6.35 -7.17 19.04
N ASN A 179 5.13 -7.27 19.57
CA ASN A 179 4.43 -6.18 20.24
C ASN A 179 4.77 -6.04 21.74
N VAL A 180 5.97 -6.45 22.13
CA VAL A 180 6.44 -6.34 23.51
C VAL A 180 7.52 -5.27 23.58
N ALA A 181 7.45 -4.39 24.58
CA ALA A 181 8.45 -3.34 24.75
C ALA A 181 9.86 -3.93 24.88
N GLY A 182 10.81 -3.37 24.15
CA GLY A 182 12.18 -3.88 24.10
C GLY A 182 12.92 -3.54 22.82
N THR A 183 14.18 -3.99 22.73
CA THR A 183 15.03 -3.81 21.56
C THR A 183 15.05 -5.06 20.72
N TYR A 184 14.81 -4.92 19.43
CA TYR A 184 14.80 -6.00 18.45
C TYR A 184 15.92 -5.78 17.43
N PRO A 185 16.85 -6.74 17.28
CA PRO A 185 17.87 -6.64 16.24
C PRO A 185 17.25 -6.79 14.85
N VAL A 186 17.77 -6.06 13.87
CA VAL A 186 17.35 -6.18 12.47
C VAL A 186 18.46 -6.88 11.67
N ALA A 187 18.09 -7.99 11.04
CA ALA A 187 18.94 -8.69 10.07
C ALA A 187 18.19 -8.71 8.73
N GLY A 188 18.60 -7.84 7.79
CA GLY A 188 17.88 -7.66 6.53
C GLY A 188 16.64 -6.78 6.69
N THR A 189 15.46 -7.33 6.40
CA THR A 189 14.20 -6.59 6.47
C THR A 189 13.43 -6.95 7.75
N SER A 190 12.90 -5.94 8.44
CA SER A 190 12.01 -6.09 9.59
C SER A 190 10.67 -5.41 9.31
N LEU A 191 9.58 -5.93 9.90
CA LEU A 191 8.24 -5.41 9.71
C LEU A 191 7.53 -5.25 11.05
N SER A 192 7.01 -4.06 11.31
CA SER A 192 6.11 -3.79 12.42
C SER A 192 4.68 -3.59 11.93
N ARG A 193 3.77 -4.35 12.53
CA ARG A 193 2.34 -4.30 12.23
C ARG A 193 1.61 -3.55 13.33
N PHE A 194 0.84 -2.55 12.96
CA PHE A 194 0.11 -1.66 13.86
C PHE A 194 -1.39 -1.96 13.81
N ILE A 195 -2.02 -2.10 14.98
CA ILE A 195 -3.47 -2.32 15.10
C ILE A 195 -4.28 -1.02 15.16
N ALA A 196 -3.60 0.13 15.12
CA ALA A 196 -4.19 1.45 15.11
C ALA A 196 -3.45 2.39 14.14
N GLY A 197 -4.10 3.47 13.73
CA GLY A 197 -3.57 4.43 12.77
C GLY A 197 -4.10 4.21 11.35
N GLY A 198 -3.31 4.57 10.36
CA GLY A 198 -3.64 4.55 8.93
C GLY A 198 -2.46 5.03 8.09
N HIS A 199 -2.58 5.06 6.77
CA HIS A 199 -1.48 5.26 5.82
C HIS A 199 -0.53 6.43 6.14
N SER A 200 -1.06 7.58 6.57
CA SER A 200 -0.28 8.78 6.86
C SER A 200 0.24 8.86 8.30
N SER A 201 0.08 7.81 9.12
CA SER A 201 0.33 7.88 10.57
C SER A 201 1.78 8.10 10.95
N ILE A 202 2.74 7.84 10.06
CA ILE A 202 4.14 8.24 10.28
C ILE A 202 4.32 9.77 10.29
N LEU A 203 3.43 10.52 9.61
CA LEU A 203 3.50 11.98 9.47
C LEU A 203 2.42 12.72 10.29
N SER A 204 1.27 12.10 10.53
CA SER A 204 0.10 12.74 11.12
C SER A 204 -0.50 11.92 12.26
N PRO A 205 -0.71 12.50 13.46
CA PRO A 205 -1.30 11.82 14.62
C PRO A 205 -2.84 11.72 14.56
N ALA A 206 -3.48 12.19 13.49
CA ALA A 206 -4.93 12.34 13.42
C ALA A 206 -5.70 11.02 13.62
N ALA A 207 -5.18 9.91 13.11
CA ALA A 207 -5.82 8.60 13.25
C ALA A 207 -5.53 7.97 14.63
N SER A 208 -4.30 8.07 15.12
CA SER A 208 -3.91 7.63 16.46
C SER A 208 -2.57 8.25 16.85
N ALA A 209 -2.60 9.18 17.81
CA ALA A 209 -1.38 9.81 18.33
C ALA A 209 -0.39 8.78 18.89
N ALA A 210 -0.90 7.75 19.59
CA ALA A 210 -0.07 6.70 20.16
C ALA A 210 0.64 5.85 19.07
N ALA A 211 -0.07 5.49 17.99
CA ALA A 211 0.52 4.75 16.88
C ALA A 211 1.55 5.61 16.12
N THR A 212 1.25 6.89 15.89
CA THR A 212 2.19 7.84 15.27
C THR A 212 3.48 7.99 16.08
N THR A 213 3.38 8.16 17.39
CA THR A 213 4.56 8.24 18.27
C THR A 213 5.38 6.96 18.22
N GLU A 214 4.74 5.80 18.22
CA GLU A 214 5.45 4.52 18.16
C GLU A 214 6.13 4.30 16.80
N MET A 215 5.44 4.56 15.68
CA MET A 215 6.00 4.47 14.32
C MET A 215 7.24 5.37 14.17
N GLN A 216 7.16 6.60 14.67
CA GLN A 216 8.29 7.54 14.66
C GLN A 216 9.41 7.08 15.59
N SER A 217 9.10 6.58 16.79
CA SER A 217 10.11 6.09 17.74
C SER A 217 10.89 4.91 17.17
N GLN A 218 10.21 3.94 16.55
CA GLN A 218 10.86 2.81 15.90
C GLN A 218 11.73 3.27 14.72
N SER A 219 11.22 4.16 13.88
CA SER A 219 11.97 4.71 12.73
C SER A 219 13.23 5.48 13.18
N VAL A 220 13.12 6.29 14.24
CA VAL A 220 14.25 7.02 14.82
C VAL A 220 15.26 6.06 15.44
N SER A 221 14.82 5.05 16.21
CA SER A 221 15.72 4.06 16.80
C SER A 221 16.47 3.25 15.74
N PHE A 222 15.78 2.90 14.64
CA PHE A 222 16.37 2.25 13.47
C PHE A 222 17.45 3.10 12.82
N PHE A 223 17.15 4.38 12.59
CA PHE A 223 18.11 5.31 12.00
C PHE A 223 19.32 5.55 12.90
N MET A 224 19.09 5.78 14.21
CA MET A 224 20.15 6.01 15.19
C MET A 224 21.06 4.80 15.37
N SER A 225 20.52 3.58 15.21
CA SER A 225 21.28 2.33 15.24
C SER A 225 21.95 2.00 13.90
N ARG A 226 21.84 2.88 12.88
CA ARG A 226 22.29 2.64 11.50
C ARG A 226 21.75 1.33 10.91
N GLY A 227 20.51 1.02 11.24
CA GLY A 227 19.81 -0.18 10.78
C GLY A 227 20.05 -1.44 11.60
N ALA A 228 20.77 -1.36 12.73
CA ALA A 228 21.09 -2.54 13.54
C ALA A 228 19.91 -3.04 14.40
N GLY A 229 18.92 -2.20 14.70
CA GLY A 229 17.79 -2.58 15.53
C GLY A 229 16.69 -1.54 15.64
N VAL A 230 15.50 -1.98 16.03
CA VAL A 230 14.35 -1.13 16.37
C VAL A 230 14.03 -1.26 17.87
N VAL A 231 13.56 -0.18 18.47
CA VAL A 231 13.10 -0.16 19.86
C VAL A 231 11.58 0.00 19.88
N VAL A 232 10.89 -1.01 20.41
CA VAL A 232 9.45 -0.94 20.67
C VAL A 232 9.25 -0.29 22.03
N ALA A 233 8.59 0.87 22.06
CA ALA A 233 8.29 1.58 23.30
C ALA A 233 6.86 1.32 23.76
N ASN A 234 5.90 1.33 22.84
CA ASN A 234 4.49 1.10 23.07
C ASN A 234 3.97 -0.07 22.23
N GLY A 235 4.14 -1.29 22.75
CA GLY A 235 3.61 -2.49 22.12
C GLY A 235 2.08 -2.57 22.05
N ALA A 236 1.35 -1.75 22.84
CA ALA A 236 -0.11 -1.82 22.90
C ALA A 236 -0.82 -1.35 21.60
N VAL A 237 -0.11 -0.62 20.72
CA VAL A 237 -0.61 -0.21 19.39
C VAL A 237 -0.15 -1.15 18.26
N MET A 238 0.51 -2.25 18.61
CA MET A 238 1.07 -3.21 17.65
C MET A 238 0.37 -4.56 17.72
N ALA A 239 0.34 -5.26 16.58
CA ALA A 239 -0.04 -6.65 16.50
C ALA A 239 1.13 -7.55 16.94
N PRO A 240 0.87 -8.72 17.56
CA PRO A 240 1.90 -9.72 17.82
C PRO A 240 2.66 -10.13 16.56
N ALA A 241 3.91 -10.57 16.72
CA ALA A 241 4.68 -11.10 15.60
C ALA A 241 4.03 -12.38 15.03
N ASN A 242 3.88 -12.42 13.70
CA ASN A 242 3.37 -13.56 12.92
C ASN A 242 4.10 -13.70 11.58
#